data_AF-A0A965EXJ0-F1
#
_entry.id   AF-A0A965EXJ0-F1
#
_cell.length_a   1.000
_cell.length_b   1.000
_cell.length_c   1.000
_cell.angle_alpha   90.00
_cell.angle_beta   90.00
_cell.angle_gamma   90.00
#
_symmetry.space_group_name_H-M   'P 1'
#
loop_
_entity.id
_entity.type
_entity.pdbx_description
1 polymer ?
#
loop_
_entity_poly.entity_id
_entity_poly.type
_entity_poly.pdbx_seq_one_letter_code
_entity_poly.pdbx_strand_id
1 'polypeptide(L)'
;MTLLDNGCVCCVVRGDLETALREMFLARRAGQIASFERVILETTGLADPAPVMQAISNDAALTEHYRLDGVITLVDGAQGSTQLVHTVEAVKQAAVADRIVITKADLTDQGVL
;
A
#
# COMPACT_ATOMS: atom_id res chain seq x y z
N MET A 1 1.06 17.40 1.11
CA MET A 1 0.68 16.61 -0.07
C MET A 1 1.21 17.28 -1.33
N THR A 2 2.06 16.61 -2.11
CA THR A 2 2.51 17.12 -3.42
C THR A 2 1.99 16.17 -4.49
N LEU A 3 1.19 16.71 -5.43
CA LEU A 3 0.84 16.00 -6.66
C LEU A 3 2.04 16.09 -7.60
N LEU A 4 2.58 14.94 -7.97
CA LEU A 4 3.65 14.84 -8.95
C LEU A 4 3.02 14.84 -10.36
N ASP A 5 3.77 15.33 -11.35
CA ASP A 5 3.31 15.47 -12.75
C ASP A 5 2.88 14.13 -13.38
N ASN A 6 3.26 13.00 -12.79
CA ASN A 6 2.87 11.66 -13.20
C ASN A 6 1.59 11.13 -12.51
N GLY A 7 0.90 11.96 -11.72
CA GLY A 7 -0.31 11.57 -10.99
C GLY A 7 -0.05 10.85 -9.67
N CYS A 8 1.20 10.72 -9.23
CA CYS A 8 1.52 10.21 -7.90
C CYS A 8 1.26 11.29 -6.83
N VAL A 9 0.67 10.88 -5.71
CA VAL A 9 0.53 11.72 -4.52
C VAL A 9 1.41 11.15 -3.44
N CYS A 10 2.46 11.89 -3.06
CA CYS A 10 3.33 11.50 -1.94
C CYS A 10 2.83 12.16 -0.66
N CYS A 11 2.33 11.34 0.27
CA CYS A 11 1.97 11.73 1.64
C CYS A 11 2.88 11.00 2.63
N VAL A 12 3.48 11.74 3.57
CA VAL A 12 4.59 11.24 4.42
C VAL A 12 4.11 10.80 5.81
N VAL A 13 2.85 11.06 6.21
CA VAL A 13 2.44 10.99 7.62
C VAL A 13 1.13 10.21 7.85
N ARG A 14 1.13 9.32 8.86
CA ARG A 14 -0.08 8.67 9.41
C ARG A 14 -0.99 9.73 10.05
N GLY A 15 -2.06 10.09 9.34
CA GLY A 15 -2.97 11.22 9.62
C GLY A 15 -3.20 12.09 8.38
N ASP A 16 -2.28 12.02 7.42
CA ASP A 16 -2.35 12.68 6.12
C ASP A 16 -3.10 11.81 5.08
N LEU A 17 -3.28 10.51 5.33
CA LEU A 17 -3.90 9.62 4.35
C LEU A 17 -5.39 9.92 4.12
N GLU A 18 -6.19 10.04 5.19
CA GLU A 18 -7.62 10.33 5.07
C GLU A 18 -7.85 11.69 4.40
N THR A 19 -7.10 12.71 4.86
CA THR A 19 -7.11 14.04 4.26
C THR A 19 -6.70 13.99 2.79
N ALA A 20 -5.60 13.31 2.46
CA ALA A 20 -5.11 13.19 1.09
C ALA A 20 -6.13 12.50 0.16
N LEU A 21 -6.75 11.40 0.61
CA LEU A 21 -7.78 10.71 -0.17
C LEU A 21 -9.03 11.59 -0.36
N ARG A 22 -9.44 12.33 0.67
CA ARG A 22 -10.55 13.30 0.56
C ARG A 22 -10.23 14.42 -0.42
N GLU A 23 -9.05 15.03 -0.31
CA GLU A 23 -8.59 16.09 -1.22
C GLU A 23 -8.45 15.59 -2.66
N MET A 24 -7.91 14.38 -2.87
CA MET A 24 -7.86 13.73 -4.18
C MET A 24 -9.26 13.54 -4.76
N PHE A 25 -10.23 13.05 -3.97
CA PHE A 25 -11.60 12.89 -4.43
C PHE A 25 -12.21 14.23 -4.86
N LEU A 26 -12.05 15.27 -4.05
CA LEU A 26 -12.58 16.61 -4.34
C LEU A 26 -11.93 17.20 -5.61
N ALA A 27 -10.61 17.10 -5.74
CA ALA A 27 -9.88 17.57 -6.92
C ALA A 27 -10.32 16.81 -8.19
N ARG A 28 -10.50 15.49 -8.10
CA ARG A 28 -11.01 14.67 -9.22
C ARG A 28 -12.42 15.12 -9.64
N ARG A 29 -13.32 15.30 -8.66
CA ARG A 29 -14.70 15.74 -8.91
C ARG A 29 -14.76 17.15 -9.49
N ALA A 30 -13.83 18.03 -9.11
CA ALA A 30 -13.71 19.38 -9.65
C ALA A 30 -13.01 19.44 -11.03
N GLY A 31 -12.52 18.32 -11.56
CA GLY A 31 -11.77 18.27 -12.82
C GLY A 31 -10.37 18.90 -12.73
N GLN A 32 -9.85 19.10 -11.52
CA GLN A 32 -8.52 19.69 -11.28
C GLN A 32 -7.38 18.68 -11.49
N ILE A 33 -7.70 17.39 -11.38
CA ILE A 33 -6.79 16.28 -11.70
C ILE A 33 -7.48 15.33 -12.67
N ALA A 34 -6.68 14.55 -13.41
CA ALA A 34 -7.19 13.54 -14.30
C ALA A 34 -8.09 12.53 -13.55
N SER A 35 -9.13 12.06 -14.22
CA SER A 35 -9.96 10.99 -13.67
C SER A 35 -9.15 9.70 -13.55
N PHE A 36 -9.36 8.97 -12.45
CA PHE A 36 -8.76 7.67 -12.19
C PHE A 36 -9.79 6.73 -11.57
N GLU A 37 -9.57 5.43 -11.75
CA GLU A 37 -10.43 4.37 -11.21
C GLU A 37 -9.82 3.68 -9.98
N ARG A 38 -8.50 3.77 -9.80
CA ARG A 38 -7.77 3.10 -8.72
C ARG A 38 -6.76 4.03 -8.09
N VAL A 39 -6.50 3.80 -6.80
CA VAL A 39 -5.41 4.41 -6.04
C VAL A 39 -4.50 3.28 -5.57
N ILE A 40 -3.20 3.42 -5.78
CA ILE A 40 -2.20 2.52 -5.22
C ILE A 40 -1.57 3.23 -4.03
N LEU A 41 -1.60 2.60 -2.87
CA LEU A 41 -0.97 3.09 -1.66
C LEU A 41 0.35 2.34 -1.46
N GLU A 42 1.45 3.05 -1.61
CA GLU A 42 2.78 2.54 -1.26
C GLU A 42 3.06 2.88 0.21
N THR A 43 3.25 1.84 1.02
CA THR A 43 3.69 2.01 2.41
C THR A 43 5.21 1.91 2.50
N THR A 44 5.82 2.57 3.49
CA THR A 44 7.25 2.36 3.75
C THR A 44 7.54 0.90 4.09
N GLY A 45 8.77 0.45 3.84
CA GLY A 45 9.16 -0.95 4.10
C GLY A 45 9.03 -1.41 5.56
N LEU A 46 8.92 -0.47 6.51
CA LEU A 46 8.72 -0.73 7.94
C LEU A 46 7.31 -0.39 8.44
N ALA A 47 6.37 -0.09 7.54
CA ALA A 47 5.02 0.25 7.94
C ALA A 47 4.25 -1.00 8.40
N ASP A 48 3.55 -0.85 9.53
CA ASP A 48 2.46 -1.76 9.87
C ASP A 48 1.24 -1.42 8.98
N PRO A 49 0.72 -2.37 8.19
CA PRO A 49 -0.38 -2.12 7.25
C PRO A 49 -1.75 -2.00 7.93
N ALA A 50 -1.93 -2.54 9.14
CA ALA A 50 -3.25 -2.63 9.76
C ALA A 50 -3.93 -1.24 9.97
N PRO A 51 -3.24 -0.19 10.45
CA PRO A 51 -3.85 1.13 10.58
C PRO A 51 -4.29 1.75 9.25
N VAL A 52 -3.57 1.46 8.15
CA VAL A 52 -3.92 1.95 6.81
C VAL A 52 -5.20 1.25 6.32
N MET A 53 -5.26 -0.07 6.48
CA MET A 53 -6.45 -0.86 6.13
C MET A 53 -7.67 -0.43 6.95
N GLN A 54 -7.49 -0.17 8.24
CA GLN A 54 -8.56 0.29 9.13
C GLN A 54 -9.08 1.66 8.74
N ALA A 55 -8.21 2.62 8.43
CA ALA A 55 -8.64 3.95 7.97
C ALA A 55 -9.53 3.85 6.72
N ILE A 56 -9.11 3.06 5.73
CA ILE A 56 -9.85 2.92 4.46
C ILE A 56 -11.17 2.16 4.65
N SER A 57 -11.20 1.16 5.54
CA SER A 57 -12.36 0.27 5.69
C SER A 57 -13.40 0.79 6.69
N ASN A 58 -13.01 1.68 7.61
CA ASN A 58 -13.85 2.09 8.73
C ASN A 58 -14.18 3.59 8.76
N ASP A 59 -13.46 4.46 8.03
CA ASP A 59 -13.85 5.87 7.91
C ASP A 59 -15.08 5.99 6.98
N ALA A 60 -16.18 6.51 7.53
CA ALA A 60 -17.46 6.65 6.82
C ALA A 60 -17.37 7.50 5.53
N ALA A 61 -16.53 8.53 5.51
CA ALA A 61 -16.40 9.39 4.35
C ALA A 61 -15.44 8.82 3.30
N LEU A 62 -14.48 8.00 3.71
CA LEU A 62 -13.66 7.25 2.74
C LEU A 62 -14.49 6.14 2.11
N THR A 63 -15.23 5.38 2.90
CA THR A 63 -16.02 4.23 2.43
C THR A 63 -17.16 4.60 1.48
N GLU A 64 -17.59 5.87 1.44
CA GLU A 64 -18.55 6.38 0.44
C GLU A 64 -17.96 6.45 -0.98
N HIS A 65 -16.63 6.58 -1.10
CA HIS A 65 -15.96 6.89 -2.37
C HIS A 65 -14.81 5.94 -2.72
N TYR A 66 -14.29 5.22 -1.73
CA TYR A 66 -13.17 4.30 -1.82
C TYR A 66 -13.54 2.96 -1.20
N ARG A 67 -12.92 1.90 -1.71
CA ARG A 67 -12.96 0.56 -1.15
C ARG A 67 -11.56 -0.02 -1.18
N LEU A 68 -11.14 -0.67 -0.10
CA LEU A 68 -9.93 -1.49 -0.10
C LEU A 68 -10.15 -2.68 -1.03
N ASP A 69 -9.40 -2.73 -2.14
CA ASP A 69 -9.51 -3.81 -3.13
C ASP A 69 -8.65 -5.02 -2.77
N GLY A 70 -7.44 -4.77 -2.27
CA GLY A 70 -6.57 -5.81 -1.74
C GLY A 70 -5.21 -5.28 -1.30
N VAL A 71 -4.50 -6.11 -0.55
CA VAL A 71 -3.15 -5.87 -0.05
C VAL A 71 -2.17 -6.77 -0.79
N ILE A 72 -1.16 -6.16 -1.40
CA ILE A 72 -0.08 -6.87 -2.09
C ILE A 72 1.20 -6.68 -1.28
N THR A 73 1.85 -7.78 -0.92
CA THR A 73 3.16 -7.76 -0.27
C THR A 73 4.21 -8.34 -1.20
N LEU A 74 5.25 -7.56 -1.47
CA LEU A 74 6.42 -8.02 -2.20
C LEU A 74 7.38 -8.67 -1.20
N VAL A 75 7.74 -9.92 -1.43
CA VAL A 75 8.72 -10.64 -0.61
C VAL A 75 9.97 -10.86 -1.45
N ASP A 76 11.13 -10.51 -0.90
CA ASP A 76 12.42 -10.77 -1.53
C ASP A 76 12.71 -12.28 -1.46
N GLY A 77 12.86 -12.95 -2.59
CA GLY A 77 13.09 -14.40 -2.65
C GLY A 77 14.40 -14.82 -1.99
N ALA A 78 15.43 -13.97 -2.04
CA ALA A 78 16.74 -14.28 -1.47
C ALA A 78 16.84 -13.99 0.03
N GLN A 79 16.01 -13.09 0.56
CA GLN A 79 16.11 -12.61 1.95
C GLN A 79 14.83 -12.78 2.78
N GLY A 80 13.71 -13.10 2.14
CA GLY A 80 12.38 -13.07 2.74
C GLY A 80 12.22 -14.05 3.90
N SER A 81 12.80 -15.25 3.80
CA SER A 81 12.80 -16.22 4.90
C SER A 81 13.49 -15.67 6.16
N THR A 82 14.69 -15.08 5.99
CA THR A 82 15.43 -14.42 7.07
C THR A 82 14.64 -13.25 7.66
N GLN A 83 14.04 -12.40 6.80
CA GLN A 83 13.26 -11.25 7.25
C GLN A 83 12.01 -11.67 8.04
N LEU A 84 11.29 -12.71 7.61
CA LEU A 84 10.12 -13.24 8.32
C LEU A 84 10.48 -13.80 9.71
N VAL A 85 11.70 -14.28 9.91
CA VAL A 85 12.16 -14.76 11.23
C VAL A 85 12.56 -13.60 12.15
N HIS A 86 13.15 -12.54 11.60
CA HIS A 86 13.81 -11.50 12.39
C HIS A 86 13.07 -10.15 12.45
N THR A 87 12.04 -9.94 11.63
CA THR A 87 11.36 -8.65 11.50
C THR A 87 9.85 -8.83 11.64
N VAL A 88 9.30 -8.29 12.73
CA VAL A 88 7.86 -8.41 13.03
C VAL A 88 7.00 -7.70 11.98
N GLU A 89 7.49 -6.59 11.44
CA GLU A 89 6.83 -5.85 10.36
C GLU A 89 6.69 -6.71 9.10
N ALA A 90 7.71 -7.50 8.75
CA ALA A 90 7.66 -8.41 7.61
C ALA A 90 6.57 -9.48 7.80
N VAL A 91 6.45 -10.04 9.02
CA VAL A 91 5.39 -10.98 9.36
C VAL A 91 4.02 -10.33 9.24
N LYS A 92 3.85 -9.13 9.80
CA LYS A 92 2.58 -8.40 9.74
C LYS A 92 2.16 -8.09 8.30
N GLN A 93 3.10 -7.65 7.47
CA GLN A 93 2.87 -7.36 6.05
C GLN A 93 2.43 -8.63 5.31
N ALA A 94 3.20 -9.72 5.43
CA ALA A 94 2.86 -10.99 4.78
C ALA A 94 1.53 -11.58 5.28
N ALA A 95 1.20 -11.42 6.57
CA ALA A 95 0.01 -12.00 7.18
C ALA A 95 -1.30 -11.35 6.70
N VAL A 96 -1.29 -10.08 6.35
CA VAL A 96 -2.49 -9.36 5.87
C VAL A 96 -2.60 -9.33 4.34
N ALA A 97 -1.63 -9.88 3.63
CA ALA A 97 -1.58 -9.82 2.18
C ALA A 97 -2.64 -10.74 1.55
N ASP A 98 -3.48 -10.17 0.68
CA ASP A 98 -4.34 -10.96 -0.22
C ASP A 98 -3.51 -11.63 -1.32
N ARG A 99 -2.35 -11.03 -1.66
CA ARG A 99 -1.39 -11.59 -2.61
C ARG A 99 0.04 -11.32 -2.18
N ILE A 100 0.82 -12.40 -2.14
CA ILE A 100 2.27 -12.34 -1.99
C ILE A 100 2.90 -12.47 -3.38
N VAL A 101 3.81 -11.56 -3.70
CA VAL A 101 4.62 -11.63 -4.93
C VAL A 101 6.06 -11.85 -4.53
N ILE A 102 6.63 -12.98 -4.94
CA ILE A 102 8.05 -13.26 -4.74
C ILE A 102 8.84 -12.53 -5.82
N THR A 103 9.68 -11.60 -5.38
CA THR A 103 10.60 -10.83 -6.23
C THR A 103 12.01 -11.39 -6.10
N LYS A 104 12.90 -11.09 -7.05
CA LYS A 104 14.30 -11.56 -7.03
C LYS A 104 14.46 -13.09 -6.90
N ALA A 105 13.49 -13.85 -7.40
CA ALA A 105 13.54 -15.31 -7.38
C ALA A 105 14.69 -15.87 -8.24
N ASP A 106 15.21 -15.07 -9.17
CA ASP A 106 16.42 -15.38 -9.95
C ASP A 106 17.69 -15.42 -9.09
N LEU A 107 17.69 -14.78 -7.91
CA LEU A 107 18.81 -14.81 -6.97
C LEU A 107 18.75 -16.00 -6.00
N THR A 108 17.68 -16.80 -6.06
CA THR A 108 17.59 -18.06 -5.31
C THR A 108 18.16 -19.18 -6.16
N ASP A 109 19.01 -20.03 -5.57
CA ASP A 109 19.41 -21.27 -6.23
C ASP A 109 18.13 -22.04 -6.55
N GLN A 110 17.90 -22.34 -7.83
CA GLN A 110 16.78 -23.19 -8.26
C GLN A 110 17.00 -24.62 -7.78
N GLY A 111 16.73 -24.86 -6.50
CA GLY A 111 16.94 -26.15 -5.86
C GLY A 111 16.19 -26.18 -4.55
N VAL A 112 15.12 -26.97 -4.54
CA VAL A 112 14.28 -27.34 -3.38
C VAL A 112 13.13 -26.36 -3.08
N LEU A 113 12.00 -26.61 -3.75
CA LEU A 113 10.70 -26.62 -3.07
C LEU A 113 10.46 -28.04 -2.54
#